data_AF-A0A2L2YJC1-F1
#
_entry.id   AF-A0A2L2YJC1-F1
#
_cell.length_a   1.000
_cell.length_b   1.000
_cell.length_c   1.000
_cell.angle_alpha   90.00
_cell.angle_beta   90.00
_cell.angle_gamma   90.00
#
_symmetry.space_group_name_H-M   'P 1'
#
loop_
_entity.id
_entity.type
_entity.pdbx_description
1 polymer ?
#
loop_
_entity_poly.entity_id
_entity_poly.type
_entity_poly.pdbx_seq_one_letter_code
_entity_poly.pdbx_strand_id
1 'polypeptide(L)'
;QQHRQITSANAMTDDSGKVYLLVFVSFESPVNSEKAVNDLIGKEYIGKTLYVGRALKKSERVAELTRRFEQLKMDLINRYQGVNL
;
A
#
# COMPACT_ATOMS: atom_id res chain seq x y z
N GLN A 1 16.37 -6.15 -17.46
CA GLN A 1 15.26 -5.38 -18.08
C GLN A 1 14.02 -6.28 -18.12
N GLN A 2 13.08 -6.20 -17.16
CA GLN A 2 12.07 -7.27 -17.05
C GLN A 2 10.60 -6.88 -16.81
N HIS A 3 10.21 -5.62 -16.95
CA HIS A 3 8.79 -5.26 -17.09
C HIS A 3 8.66 -4.27 -18.25
N ARG A 4 8.20 -4.74 -19.42
CA ARG A 4 8.03 -3.87 -20.60
C ARG A 4 6.66 -3.20 -20.58
N GLN A 5 6.69 -1.90 -20.89
CA GLN A 5 5.65 -0.88 -21.02
C GLN A 5 4.86 -0.49 -19.77
N ILE A 6 5.39 0.51 -19.06
CA ILE A 6 4.63 1.35 -18.13
C ILE A 6 3.88 2.40 -18.95
N THR A 7 2.55 2.43 -18.84
CA THR A 7 1.71 3.40 -19.58
C THR A 7 1.66 4.76 -18.87
N SER A 8 1.78 4.79 -17.54
CA SER A 8 1.86 6.01 -16.75
C SER A 8 2.42 5.73 -15.36
N ALA A 9 3.14 6.70 -14.79
CA ALA A 9 3.65 6.69 -13.42
C ALA A 9 3.37 8.04 -12.75
N ASN A 10 2.53 8.06 -11.72
CA ASN A 10 2.20 9.29 -10.98
C ASN A 10 2.58 9.13 -9.50
N ALA A 11 3.41 10.05 -9.01
CA ALA A 11 3.70 10.19 -7.58
C ALA A 11 2.77 11.25 -6.98
N MET A 12 2.12 10.95 -5.85
CA MET A 12 1.34 11.96 -5.13
C MET A 12 2.26 12.83 -4.28
N THR A 13 2.07 14.14 -4.26
CA THR A 13 2.72 15.07 -3.32
C THR A 13 1.70 15.58 -2.30
N ASP A 14 2.13 15.86 -1.08
CA ASP A 14 1.31 16.58 -0.11
C ASP A 14 1.32 18.08 -0.38
N ASP A 15 0.48 18.81 0.36
CA ASP A 15 0.31 20.27 0.23
C ASP A 15 1.58 21.04 0.63
N SER A 16 2.56 20.36 1.25
CA SER A 16 3.88 20.90 1.59
C SER A 16 4.95 20.61 0.53
N GLY A 17 4.60 19.96 -0.57
CA GLY A 17 5.53 19.56 -1.63
C GLY A 17 6.34 18.32 -1.29
N LYS A 18 6.09 17.68 -0.15
CA LYS A 18 6.72 16.42 0.23
C LYS A 18 6.00 15.29 -0.50
N VAL A 19 6.76 14.49 -1.24
CA VAL A 19 6.22 13.37 -2.01
C VAL A 19 5.61 12.36 -1.04
N TYR A 20 4.29 12.11 -1.14
CA TYR A 20 3.71 10.89 -0.61
C TYR A 20 4.44 9.72 -1.30
N LEU A 21 4.87 8.74 -0.51
CA LEU A 21 5.58 7.54 -0.99
C LEU A 21 4.67 6.59 -1.78
N LEU A 22 3.66 7.12 -2.47
CA LEU A 22 2.64 6.39 -3.21
C LEU A 22 2.79 6.71 -4.70
N VAL A 23 3.10 5.67 -5.46
CA VAL A 23 3.21 5.73 -6.92
C VAL A 23 2.20 4.77 -7.53
N PHE A 24 1.48 5.22 -8.55
CA PHE A 24 0.62 4.36 -9.35
C PHE A 24 1.29 4.06 -10.67
N VAL A 25 1.38 2.78 -11.02
CA VAL A 25 1.93 2.31 -12.29
C VAL A 25 0.82 1.59 -13.05
N SER A 26 0.52 2.06 -14.26
CA SER A 26 -0.41 1.38 -15.16
C SER A 26 0.35 0.47 -16.13
N PHE A 27 -0.13 -0.76 -16.28
CA PHE A 27 0.42 -1.75 -17.21
C PHE A 27 -0.61 -2.06 -18.29
N GLU A 28 -0.12 -2.36 -19.49
CA GLU A 28 -0.95 -2.71 -20.64
C GLU A 28 -1.71 -4.04 -20.46
N SER A 29 -1.14 -4.99 -19.70
CA SER A 29 -1.73 -6.31 -19.45
C SER A 29 -1.86 -6.59 -17.95
N PRO A 30 -2.99 -7.17 -17.49
CA PRO A 30 -3.14 -7.66 -16.11
C PRO A 30 -2.07 -8.67 -15.69
N VAL A 31 -1.58 -9.49 -16.63
CA VAL A 31 -0.54 -10.48 -16.35
C VAL A 31 0.80 -9.80 -16.01
N ASN A 32 1.08 -8.67 -16.66
CA ASN A 32 2.30 -7.91 -16.42
C ASN A 32 2.22 -7.14 -15.09
N SER A 33 1.03 -6.65 -14.72
CA SER A 33 0.85 -5.98 -13.43
C SER A 33 0.99 -6.96 -12.27
N GLU A 34 0.44 -8.16 -12.37
CA GLU A 34 0.56 -9.18 -11.34
C GLU A 34 2.01 -9.65 -11.16
N LYS A 35 2.75 -9.86 -12.26
CA LYS A 35 4.18 -10.14 -12.20
C LYS A 35 4.96 -9.02 -11.52
N ALA A 36 4.69 -7.77 -11.88
CA ALA A 36 5.36 -6.64 -11.25
C ALA A 36 5.04 -6.51 -9.75
N VAL A 37 3.81 -6.81 -9.33
CA VAL A 37 3.44 -6.86 -7.91
C VAL A 37 4.23 -7.95 -7.19
N ASN A 38 4.22 -9.18 -7.72
CA ASN A 38 4.92 -10.31 -7.10
C ASN A 38 6.43 -10.10 -7.05
N ASP A 39 7.00 -9.45 -8.06
CA ASP A 39 8.43 -9.20 -8.13
C ASP A 39 8.88 -8.03 -7.24
N LEU A 40 8.00 -7.07 -6.92
CA LEU A 40 8.36 -5.86 -6.18
C LEU A 40 7.87 -5.84 -4.73
N ILE A 41 6.86 -6.63 -4.38
CA ILE A 41 6.35 -6.70 -3.02
C ILE A 41 7.44 -7.17 -2.05
N GLY A 42 7.65 -6.42 -0.97
CA GLY A 42 8.64 -6.78 0.05
C GLY A 42 10.10 -6.53 -0.34
N LYS A 43 10.39 -6.06 -1.56
CA LYS A 43 11.77 -5.66 -1.92
C LYS A 43 12.17 -4.37 -1.20
N GLU A 44 13.45 -4.27 -0.88
CA GLU A 44 14.01 -3.05 -0.30
C GLU A 44 14.40 -2.06 -1.41
N TYR A 45 14.01 -0.80 -1.23
CA TYR A 45 14.39 0.31 -2.09
C TYR A 45 14.68 1.53 -1.24
N ILE A 46 15.93 2.02 -1.28
CA ILE A 46 16.41 3.17 -0.49
C ILE A 46 16.13 2.97 1.01
N GLY A 47 16.47 1.79 1.55
CA GLY A 47 16.28 1.48 2.97
C GLY A 47 14.82 1.35 3.41
N LYS A 48 13.86 1.25 2.47
CA LYS A 48 12.44 1.05 2.76
C LYS A 48 11.91 -0.18 2.05
N THR A 49 11.12 -0.97 2.75
CA THR A 49 10.40 -2.10 2.16
C THR A 49 9.23 -1.59 1.31
N LEU A 50 9.19 -1.99 0.05
CA LEU A 50 8.14 -1.62 -0.89
C LEU A 50 6.84 -2.37 -0.58
N TYR A 51 5.73 -1.62 -0.49
CA TYR A 51 4.38 -2.16 -0.54
C TYR A 51 3.81 -1.95 -1.94
N VAL A 52 3.53 -3.05 -2.64
CA VAL A 52 3.01 -3.03 -4.02
C VAL A 52 1.76 -3.90 -4.06
N GLY A 53 0.71 -3.42 -4.73
CA GLY A 53 -0.56 -4.12 -4.83
C GLY A 53 -1.45 -3.50 -5.90
N ARG A 54 -2.70 -4.00 -6.03
CA ARG A 54 -3.66 -3.43 -6.98
C ARG A 54 -3.95 -1.96 -6.62
N ALA A 55 -4.08 -1.13 -7.64
CA ALA A 55 -4.44 0.27 -7.44
C ALA A 55 -5.85 0.35 -6.83
N LEU A 56 -5.95 0.99 -5.66
CA LEU A 56 -7.21 1.23 -4.95
C LEU A 56 -7.53 2.73 -4.93
N LYS A 57 -8.81 3.07 -5.04
CA LYS A 57 -9.26 4.47 -4.94
C LYS A 57 -8.91 5.01 -3.55
N LYS A 58 -8.74 6.33 -3.44
CA LYS A 58 -8.43 7.00 -2.16
C LYS A 58 -9.47 6.65 -1.08
N SER A 59 -10.76 6.65 -1.42
CA SER A 59 -11.85 6.30 -0.50
C SER A 59 -11.75 4.87 0.03
N GLU A 60 -11.47 3.90 -0.85
CA GLU A 60 -11.31 2.49 -0.49
C GLU A 60 -10.11 2.29 0.43
N ARG A 61 -8.98 2.95 0.13
CA ARG A 61 -7.78 2.92 0.96
C ARG A 61 -8.03 3.48 2.36
N VAL A 62 -8.71 4.63 2.46
CA VAL A 62 -9.04 5.23 3.76
C VAL A 62 -9.98 4.32 4.54
N ALA A 63 -11.01 3.76 3.90
CA ALA A 63 -11.93 2.84 4.55
C ALA A 63 -11.24 1.57 5.08
N GLU A 64 -10.34 0.96 4.28
CA GLU A 64 -9.60 -0.21 4.71
C GLU A 64 -8.63 0.10 5.86
N LEU A 65 -7.92 1.24 5.79
CA LEU A 65 -7.05 1.70 6.87
C LEU A 65 -7.84 1.93 8.16
N THR A 66 -8.95 2.68 8.11
CA THR A 66 -9.82 2.92 9.26
C THR A 66 -10.30 1.61 9.86
N ARG A 67 -10.79 0.67 9.03
CA ARG A 67 -11.23 -0.65 9.50
C ARG A 67 -10.12 -1.43 10.19
N ARG A 68 -8.89 -1.45 9.64
CA ARG A 68 -7.75 -2.13 10.29
C ARG A 68 -7.39 -1.47 11.63
N PHE A 69 -7.38 -0.15 11.70
CA PHE A 69 -7.12 0.58 12.95
C PHE A 69 -8.18 0.30 14.00
N GLU A 70 -9.46 0.26 13.61
CA GLU A 70 -10.56 -0.09 14.51
C GLU A 70 -10.45 -1.53 15.02
N GLN A 71 -10.13 -2.48 14.15
CA GLN A 71 -9.88 -3.88 14.55
C GLN A 71 -8.72 -3.99 15.53
N LEU A 72 -7.58 -3.35 15.25
CA LEU A 72 -6.43 -3.35 16.17
C LEU A 72 -6.79 -2.74 17.54
N LYS A 73 -7.59 -1.68 17.55
CA LYS A 73 -8.08 -1.06 18.78
C LYS A 73 -9.01 -2.00 19.55
N MET A 74 -9.92 -2.68 18.86
CA MET A 74 -10.81 -3.67 19.48
C MET A 74 -10.03 -4.86 20.04
N ASP A 75 -9.06 -5.39 19.31
CA ASP A 75 -8.21 -6.50 19.78
C ASP A 75 -7.41 -6.10 21.02
N LEU A 76 -6.91 -4.86 21.07
CA LEU A 76 -6.23 -4.31 22.24
C LEU A 76 -7.17 -4.22 23.44
N ILE A 77 -8.38 -3.67 23.25
CA ILE A 77 -9.39 -3.56 24.31
C ILE A 77 -9.80 -4.94 24.82
N ASN A 78 -10.02 -5.90 23.91
CA ASN A 78 -10.36 -7.28 24.27
C ASN A 78 -9.23 -7.96 25.04
N ARG A 79 -7.95 -7.67 24.70
CA ARG A 79 -6.80 -8.20 25.47
C ARG A 79 -6.74 -7.65 26.89
N TYR A 80 -7.15 -6.39 27.10
CA TYR A 80 -7.16 -5.78 28.42
C TYR A 80 -8.45 -6.04 29.21
N GLN A 81 -9.55 -6.42 28.55
CA GLN A 81 -10.75 -6.93 29.22
C GLN A 81 -10.51 -8.35 29.74
N GLY A 82 -10.18 -8.45 31.03
CA GLY A 82 -9.92 -9.73 31.70
C GLY A 82 -8.56 -9.81 32.40
N VAL A 83 -7.72 -8.77 32.28
CA VAL A 83 -6.53 -8.63 33.12
C VAL A 83 -7.00 -8.13 34.49
N ASN A 84 -7.33 -9.07 35.38
CA ASN A 84 -7.47 -8.75 36.80
C ASN A 84 -6.10 -8.33 37.33
N LEU A 85 -6.01 -7.10 37.83
CA LEU A 85 -4.88 -6.61 38.61
C LEU A 85 -4.90 -7.22 40.02
#